data_AF-A0AAV0LZF2-F1
#
_entry.id   AF-A0AAV0LZF2-F1
#
_cell.length_a   1.000
_cell.length_b   1.000
_cell.length_c   1.000
_cell.angle_alpha   90.00
_cell.angle_beta   90.00
_cell.angle_gamma   90.00
#
_symmetry.space_group_name_H-M   'P 1'
#
loop_
_entity.id
_entity.type
_entity.pdbx_description
1 polymer ?
#
loop_
_entity_poly.entity_id
_entity_poly.type
_entity_poly.pdbx_seq_one_letter_code
_entity_poly.pdbx_strand_id
1 'polypeptide(L)'
;SQVGGVFYPIGYGADPTGHNDSADAIQKALNDAFEQLSEPDKELMPGVKDLGGAVIDLQGGKYKISKPITFPPAGGGDLLVTKLSIIVELLFPQSEVLINKTANVSALQGTTIFYEDITFRDLLFDSGHSGGGLLVVDAARTRIVNSYFFNFTTQGILIQGGHETFIQTCFVGQVPTVGRDKNERYYSGTGIDLASNDNVITDTVIFSAQIGLLVRGQANIITGLHTYNKSWLFGGIGVLMKIDAAYNRIMDCFFDYNQVVLEDPYFVQVMGNFFFGHANVMLKSVKGGTTGLTVFNNYFVGFAGAPMIELQGKFTMVHDVLVDQNQGKFLNVQSTSAKVTVAGKGKKWVADFSKKLVFPNKIDHFQYSFAVKQPRPTVAGAATNVSGNVVVVESEDEVDAVVSVMVDQVNPVGEETFVFGRNGEGYNVGMHK
;
A
#
# COMPACT_ATOMS: atom_id res chain seq x y z
N SER A 1 6.95 13.34 -40.28
CA SER A 1 5.80 13.50 -41.17
C SER A 1 4.54 13.20 -40.39
N GLN A 2 3.65 14.17 -40.23
CA GLN A 2 2.34 14.01 -39.60
C GLN A 2 1.37 13.30 -40.56
N VAL A 3 0.54 12.40 -40.04
CA VAL A 3 -0.63 11.86 -40.76
C VAL A 3 -1.80 11.89 -39.78
N GLY A 4 -2.72 12.84 -39.94
CA GLY A 4 -3.78 13.09 -38.96
C GLY A 4 -3.23 13.61 -37.62
N GLY A 5 -3.83 13.22 -36.49
CA GLY A 5 -3.39 13.58 -35.13
C GLY A 5 -2.20 12.78 -34.59
N VAL A 6 -1.46 12.08 -35.46
CA VAL A 6 -0.34 11.21 -35.09
C VAL A 6 1.00 11.85 -35.43
N PHE A 7 1.87 11.93 -34.42
CA PHE A 7 3.22 12.47 -34.49
C PHE A 7 4.23 11.35 -34.32
N TYR A 8 5.13 11.22 -35.31
CA TYR A 8 6.19 10.23 -35.32
C TYR A 8 7.53 10.91 -35.06
N PRO A 9 8.17 10.70 -33.88
CA PRO A 9 9.45 11.35 -33.56
C PRO A 9 10.58 11.11 -34.57
N ILE A 10 10.58 9.98 -35.29
CA ILE A 10 11.53 9.73 -36.40
C ILE A 10 11.44 10.83 -37.46
N GLY A 11 10.22 11.29 -37.76
CA GLY A 11 9.98 12.40 -38.69
C GLY A 11 10.47 13.75 -38.18
N TYR A 12 10.85 13.84 -36.90
CA TYR A 12 11.47 14.99 -36.25
C TYR A 12 12.98 14.82 -36.07
N GLY A 13 13.56 13.71 -36.54
CA GLY A 13 14.98 13.40 -36.44
C GLY A 13 15.36 12.44 -35.31
N ALA A 14 14.40 11.81 -34.64
CA ALA A 14 14.70 10.79 -33.62
C ALA A 14 15.37 9.57 -34.25
N ASP A 15 16.33 8.98 -33.55
CA ASP A 15 17.07 7.80 -33.98
C ASP A 15 16.56 6.52 -33.29
N PRO A 16 15.79 5.67 -33.99
CA PRO A 16 15.23 4.44 -33.42
C PRO A 16 16.28 3.32 -33.28
N THR A 17 17.55 3.53 -33.66
CA THR A 17 18.61 2.53 -33.44
C THR A 17 19.30 2.70 -32.10
N GLY A 18 19.11 3.84 -31.43
CA GLY A 18 19.69 4.15 -30.12
C GLY A 18 21.17 4.53 -30.16
N HIS A 19 21.70 4.86 -31.35
CA HIS A 19 23.09 5.31 -31.49
C HIS A 19 23.22 6.80 -31.19
N ASN A 20 22.25 7.60 -31.64
CA ASN A 20 22.22 9.04 -31.46
C ASN A 20 21.14 9.45 -30.45
N ASP A 21 21.36 10.60 -29.82
CA ASP A 21 20.39 11.20 -28.91
C ASP A 21 19.10 11.60 -29.66
N SER A 22 17.96 11.21 -29.12
CA SER A 22 16.63 11.45 -29.67
C SER A 22 15.82 12.45 -28.86
N ALA A 23 16.37 12.97 -27.75
CA ALA A 23 15.62 13.77 -26.80
C ALA A 23 14.97 15.00 -27.43
N ASP A 24 15.72 15.78 -28.21
CA ASP A 24 15.19 16.99 -28.86
C ASP A 24 14.13 16.69 -29.92
N ALA A 25 14.29 15.62 -30.68
CA ALA A 25 13.32 15.23 -31.69
C ALA A 25 11.99 14.76 -31.06
N ILE A 26 12.06 13.99 -29.98
CA ILE A 26 10.88 13.56 -29.22
C ILE A 26 10.20 14.76 -28.57
N GLN A 27 10.96 15.66 -27.93
CA GLN A 27 10.42 16.88 -27.33
C GLN A 27 9.74 17.78 -28.37
N LYS A 28 10.32 17.89 -29.57
CA LYS A 28 9.74 18.68 -30.66
C LYS A 28 8.44 18.06 -31.19
N ALA A 29 8.39 16.74 -31.36
CA ALA A 29 7.15 16.05 -31.75
C ALA A 29 6.04 16.26 -30.72
N LEU A 30 6.39 16.20 -29.43
CA LEU A 30 5.47 16.45 -28.33
C LEU A 30 4.96 17.90 -28.33
N ASN A 31 5.86 18.89 -28.44
CA ASN A 31 5.47 20.30 -28.46
C ASN A 31 4.53 20.60 -29.65
N ASP A 32 4.87 20.09 -30.84
CA ASP A 32 4.01 20.23 -32.02
C ASP A 32 2.61 19.63 -31.79
N ALA A 33 2.51 18.50 -31.07
CA ALA A 33 1.21 17.91 -30.73
C ALA A 33 0.37 18.83 -29.83
N PHE A 34 0.99 19.43 -28.82
CA PHE A 34 0.32 20.39 -27.94
C PHE A 34 -0.04 21.70 -28.65
N GLU A 35 0.74 22.14 -29.64
CA GLU A 35 0.49 23.39 -30.36
C GLU A 35 -0.52 23.24 -31.49
N GLN A 36 -0.42 22.17 -32.30
CA GLN A 36 -1.14 22.07 -33.57
C GLN A 36 -2.56 21.50 -33.42
N LEU A 37 -2.81 20.69 -32.39
CA LEU A 37 -4.11 20.07 -32.18
C LEU A 37 -4.96 20.73 -31.10
N SER A 38 -4.37 21.67 -30.35
CA SER A 38 -5.12 22.48 -29.41
C SER A 38 -6.12 23.38 -30.14
N GLU A 39 -7.41 23.07 -30.04
CA GLU A 39 -8.46 24.02 -30.44
C GLU A 39 -8.61 25.10 -29.34
N PRO A 40 -8.59 26.41 -29.67
CA PRO A 40 -8.58 27.48 -28.67
C PRO A 40 -9.74 27.47 -27.67
N ASP A 41 -10.89 26.91 -28.06
CA ASP A 41 -12.14 26.95 -27.30
C ASP A 41 -12.57 25.56 -26.78
N LYS A 42 -11.72 24.53 -26.87
CA LYS A 42 -12.00 23.19 -26.35
C LYS A 42 -11.09 22.82 -25.20
N GLU A 43 -11.72 22.51 -24.07
CA GLU A 43 -11.06 22.10 -22.84
C GLU A 43 -11.74 20.85 -22.30
N LEU A 44 -10.95 19.93 -21.71
CA LEU A 44 -11.46 18.76 -20.99
C LEU A 44 -11.91 19.15 -19.57
N MET A 45 -11.15 20.05 -18.96
CA MET A 45 -11.41 20.73 -17.69
C MET A 45 -10.96 22.18 -17.78
N PRO A 46 -11.46 23.09 -16.91
CA PRO A 46 -11.04 24.48 -16.92
C PRO A 46 -9.51 24.66 -16.97
N GLY A 47 -9.01 25.22 -18.07
CA GLY A 47 -7.58 25.45 -18.31
C GLY A 47 -6.77 24.25 -18.84
N VAL A 48 -7.39 23.10 -19.09
CA VAL A 48 -6.75 21.92 -19.69
C VAL A 48 -7.26 21.75 -21.12
N LYS A 49 -6.43 22.13 -22.09
CA LYS A 49 -6.77 22.06 -23.52
C LYS A 49 -6.98 20.62 -23.99
N ASP A 50 -8.00 20.43 -24.82
CA ASP A 50 -8.24 19.18 -25.52
C ASP A 50 -7.31 19.07 -26.74
N LEU A 51 -6.47 18.02 -26.79
CA LEU A 51 -5.57 17.75 -27.91
C LEU A 51 -6.20 16.87 -29.00
N GLY A 52 -7.49 16.53 -28.89
CA GLY A 52 -8.28 15.87 -29.92
C GLY A 52 -7.79 14.47 -30.28
N GLY A 53 -7.33 13.71 -29.29
CA GLY A 53 -6.82 12.35 -29.45
C GLY A 53 -5.42 12.31 -30.04
N ALA A 54 -4.56 13.23 -29.64
CA ALA A 54 -3.17 13.30 -30.11
C ALA A 54 -2.42 11.99 -29.80
N VAL A 55 -1.59 11.53 -30.74
CA VAL A 55 -0.78 10.32 -30.54
C VAL A 55 0.69 10.61 -30.81
N ILE A 56 1.55 10.36 -29.83
CA ILE A 56 2.99 10.22 -30.03
C ILE A 56 3.28 8.74 -30.22
N ASP A 57 3.45 8.31 -31.47
CA ASP A 57 3.78 6.91 -31.82
C ASP A 57 5.28 6.80 -32.14
N LEU A 58 5.98 6.05 -31.30
CA LEU A 58 7.42 5.84 -31.46
C LEU A 58 7.76 4.65 -32.36
N GLN A 59 6.76 3.94 -32.88
CA GLN A 59 6.89 2.89 -33.90
C GLN A 59 7.83 1.72 -33.51
N GLY A 60 8.13 1.56 -32.22
CA GLY A 60 9.15 0.64 -31.71
C GLY A 60 10.58 1.13 -31.95
N GLY A 61 11.56 0.27 -31.66
CA GLY A 61 12.99 0.63 -31.73
C GLY A 61 13.56 1.02 -30.36
N LYS A 62 14.81 1.47 -30.37
CA LYS A 62 15.59 1.90 -29.20
C LYS A 62 15.88 3.39 -29.34
N TYR A 63 15.40 4.20 -28.42
CA TYR A 63 15.67 5.64 -28.43
C TYR A 63 16.59 5.97 -27.27
N LYS A 64 17.77 6.52 -27.56
CA LYS A 64 18.63 7.08 -26.53
C LYS A 64 18.13 8.48 -26.21
N ILE A 65 17.94 8.81 -24.92
CA ILE A 65 17.67 10.17 -24.48
C ILE A 65 18.74 10.65 -23.50
N SER A 66 19.26 11.85 -23.73
CA SER A 66 20.28 12.50 -22.89
C SER A 66 19.70 13.42 -21.80
N LYS A 67 18.42 13.76 -21.91
CA LYS A 67 17.70 14.68 -21.01
C LYS A 67 16.22 14.32 -20.90
N PRO A 68 15.51 14.77 -19.84
CA PRO A 68 14.10 14.49 -19.66
C PRO A 68 13.25 15.00 -20.84
N ILE A 69 12.19 14.25 -21.15
CA ILE A 69 11.10 14.72 -22.01
C ILE A 69 10.01 15.27 -21.10
N THR A 70 9.65 16.53 -21.29
CA THR A 70 8.73 17.25 -20.40
C THR A 70 7.54 17.76 -21.18
N PHE A 71 6.34 17.56 -20.64
CA PHE A 71 5.13 18.10 -21.26
C PHE A 71 5.10 19.63 -21.13
N PRO A 72 4.53 20.35 -22.10
CA PRO A 72 4.45 21.81 -22.01
C PRO A 72 3.70 22.28 -20.76
N PRO A 73 4.21 23.29 -20.03
CA PRO A 73 3.63 23.73 -18.76
C PRO A 73 2.25 24.39 -18.91
N ALA A 74 1.86 24.72 -20.13
CA ALA A 74 0.51 25.22 -20.44
C ALA A 74 -0.58 24.15 -20.22
N GLY A 75 -0.20 22.89 -20.04
CA GLY A 75 -1.15 21.80 -19.84
C GLY A 75 -1.81 21.32 -21.13
N GLY A 76 -2.59 20.26 -20.99
CA GLY A 76 -3.33 19.64 -22.09
C GLY A 76 -3.71 18.19 -21.78
N GLY A 77 -4.62 17.63 -22.57
CA GLY A 77 -5.11 16.28 -22.35
C GLY A 77 -5.61 15.58 -23.61
N ASP A 78 -6.14 14.37 -23.45
CA ASP A 78 -6.49 13.46 -24.56
C ASP A 78 -5.26 13.16 -25.44
N LEU A 79 -4.23 12.58 -24.80
CA LEU A 79 -2.94 12.25 -25.40
C LEU A 79 -2.55 10.80 -25.14
N LEU A 80 -2.15 10.10 -26.20
CA LEU A 80 -1.54 8.77 -26.12
C LEU A 80 -0.05 8.83 -26.48
N VAL A 81 0.80 8.34 -25.59
CA VAL A 81 2.22 8.05 -25.87
C VAL A 81 2.40 6.54 -25.94
N THR A 82 2.88 6.01 -27.07
CA THR A 82 2.88 4.56 -27.29
C THR A 82 4.06 3.99 -28.08
N LYS A 83 4.29 2.67 -27.89
CA LYS A 83 5.21 1.79 -28.64
C LYS A 83 6.66 2.24 -28.61
N LEU A 84 7.23 2.27 -27.41
CA LEU A 84 8.55 2.81 -27.16
C LEU A 84 9.44 1.81 -26.45
N SER A 85 10.69 1.64 -26.90
CA SER A 85 11.77 1.21 -25.99
C SER A 85 12.74 2.37 -25.83
N ILE A 86 12.74 3.03 -24.68
CA ILE A 86 13.74 4.04 -24.35
C ILE A 86 14.89 3.37 -23.63
N ILE A 87 16.11 3.58 -24.14
CA ILE A 87 17.32 3.49 -23.32
C ILE A 87 17.54 4.88 -22.75
N VAL A 88 17.18 5.02 -21.49
CA VAL A 88 17.19 6.27 -20.75
C VAL A 88 18.54 6.35 -20.04
N GLU A 89 19.46 7.18 -20.53
CA GLU A 89 20.61 7.59 -19.73
C GLU A 89 20.23 8.87 -18.97
N LEU A 90 19.23 8.80 -18.07
CA LEU A 90 18.75 9.96 -17.32
C LEU A 90 19.53 10.14 -16.03
N LEU A 91 20.35 11.18 -15.99
CA LEU A 91 20.64 11.86 -14.74
C LEU A 91 19.39 12.65 -14.34
N PHE A 92 18.60 12.10 -13.42
CA PHE A 92 17.74 12.97 -12.62
C PHE A 92 18.66 13.69 -11.63
N PRO A 93 18.80 15.02 -11.66
CA PRO A 93 19.27 15.69 -10.47
C PRO A 93 18.24 15.40 -9.37
N GLN A 94 18.69 14.74 -8.30
CA GLN A 94 17.99 14.82 -7.04
C GLN A 94 17.81 16.31 -6.75
N SER A 95 16.62 16.71 -6.34
CA SER A 95 16.23 18.09 -6.01
C SER A 95 16.18 19.07 -7.19
N GLU A 96 15.00 19.21 -7.78
CA GLU A 96 14.36 20.52 -7.96
C GLU A 96 12.87 20.30 -8.22
N VAL A 97 12.20 19.92 -7.13
CA VAL A 97 10.76 20.05 -7.00
C VAL A 97 10.46 21.55 -7.09
N LEU A 98 10.09 22.04 -8.28
CA LEU A 98 9.43 23.34 -8.44
C LEU A 98 7.99 23.24 -7.91
N ILE A 99 7.81 22.85 -6.64
CA ILE A 99 6.67 23.33 -5.86
C ILE A 99 7.13 24.68 -5.35
N ASN A 100 6.60 25.74 -5.95
CA ASN A 100 6.72 27.09 -5.44
C ASN A 100 6.02 27.13 -4.07
N LYS A 101 6.77 26.79 -3.00
CA LYS A 101 6.28 26.61 -1.63
C LYS A 101 6.09 27.95 -0.91
N THR A 102 5.49 28.91 -1.59
CA THR A 102 5.25 30.29 -1.13
C THR A 102 3.82 30.78 -1.37
N ALA A 103 2.91 29.95 -1.90
CA ALA A 103 1.49 30.26 -1.84
C ALA A 103 0.92 29.80 -0.49
N ASN A 104 0.41 30.74 0.30
CA ASN A 104 -0.30 30.51 1.55
C ASN A 104 -1.27 29.31 1.44
N VAL A 105 -1.09 28.32 2.33
CA VAL A 105 -1.85 27.06 2.45
C VAL A 105 -3.32 27.27 2.85
N SER A 106 -3.83 28.49 2.77
CA SER A 106 -5.19 28.89 3.11
C SER A 106 -6.01 29.42 1.91
N ALA A 107 -5.50 29.34 0.68
CA ALA A 107 -6.22 29.78 -0.54
C ALA A 107 -6.32 28.73 -1.67
N LEU A 108 -5.86 27.49 -1.47
CA LEU A 108 -5.85 26.44 -2.50
C LEU A 108 -6.78 25.27 -2.16
N GLN A 109 -8.08 25.55 -1.98
CA GLN A 109 -9.15 24.55 -2.15
C GLN A 109 -9.51 24.37 -3.64
N GLY A 110 -8.48 24.22 -4.46
CA GLY A 110 -8.57 23.89 -5.88
C GLY A 110 -7.20 23.42 -6.33
N THR A 111 -7.01 22.11 -6.42
CA THR A 111 -5.79 21.51 -6.99
C THR A 111 -5.73 21.92 -8.46
N THR A 112 -4.77 22.75 -8.86
CA THR A 112 -4.58 23.09 -10.27
C THR A 112 -4.11 21.84 -11.01
N ILE A 113 -5.02 21.20 -11.74
CA ILE A 113 -4.69 20.08 -12.63
C ILE A 113 -4.24 20.66 -13.96
N PHE A 114 -3.07 20.25 -14.44
CA PHE A 114 -2.51 20.73 -15.72
C PHE A 114 -2.73 19.74 -16.86
N TYR A 115 -2.86 18.46 -16.53
CA TYR A 115 -2.97 17.39 -17.51
C TYR A 115 -4.14 16.49 -17.20
N GLU A 116 -4.84 16.05 -18.24
CA GLU A 116 -5.97 15.16 -18.11
C GLU A 116 -5.95 14.09 -19.19
N ASP A 117 -6.39 12.87 -18.86
CA ASP A 117 -6.60 11.82 -19.86
C ASP A 117 -5.32 11.46 -20.65
N ILE A 118 -4.17 11.49 -19.97
CA ILE A 118 -2.89 11.11 -20.56
C ILE A 118 -2.70 9.61 -20.44
N THR A 119 -2.39 8.94 -21.55
CA THR A 119 -2.13 7.50 -21.57
C THR A 119 -0.70 7.19 -22.03
N PHE A 120 0.05 6.51 -21.18
CA PHE A 120 1.34 5.88 -21.49
C PHE A 120 1.11 4.38 -21.69
N ARG A 121 1.39 3.86 -22.89
CA ARG A 121 1.04 2.47 -23.25
C ARG A 121 2.14 1.77 -24.04
N ASP A 122 2.46 0.53 -23.68
CA ASP A 122 3.42 -0.30 -24.40
C ASP A 122 4.82 0.36 -24.45
N LEU A 123 5.27 0.87 -23.30
CA LEU A 123 6.55 1.58 -23.17
C LEU A 123 7.53 0.78 -22.31
N LEU A 124 8.79 0.77 -22.71
CA LEU A 124 9.91 0.25 -21.93
C LEU A 124 10.84 1.42 -21.57
N PHE A 125 11.09 1.59 -20.27
CA PHE A 125 11.98 2.59 -19.70
C PHE A 125 13.17 1.89 -19.04
N ASP A 126 14.35 2.02 -19.64
CA ASP A 126 15.62 1.56 -19.05
C ASP A 126 16.41 2.75 -18.53
N SER A 127 16.33 3.06 -17.23
CA SER A 127 16.97 4.23 -16.60
C SER A 127 18.50 4.15 -16.51
N GLY A 128 19.15 3.13 -17.09
CA GLY A 128 20.62 3.11 -17.24
C GLY A 128 21.40 3.17 -15.92
N HIS A 129 20.80 2.72 -14.82
CA HIS A 129 21.32 2.80 -13.44
C HIS A 129 21.43 4.24 -12.91
N SER A 130 20.57 5.13 -13.38
CA SER A 130 20.54 6.54 -12.96
C SER A 130 19.11 7.06 -12.84
N GLY A 131 18.84 7.82 -11.78
CA GLY A 131 17.54 8.46 -11.55
C GLY A 131 16.33 7.50 -11.59
N GLY A 132 15.22 7.95 -12.19
CA GLY A 132 13.93 7.25 -12.21
C GLY A 132 13.39 6.95 -13.60
N GLY A 133 12.14 6.48 -13.68
CA GLY A 133 11.44 6.19 -14.94
C GLY A 133 10.47 7.29 -15.34
N LEU A 134 9.28 7.30 -14.72
CA LEU A 134 8.19 8.23 -15.04
C LEU A 134 7.77 9.06 -13.82
N LEU A 135 7.61 10.36 -14.02
CA LEU A 135 7.08 11.31 -13.04
C LEU A 135 5.75 11.89 -13.56
N VAL A 136 4.69 11.73 -12.78
CA VAL A 136 3.37 12.35 -13.03
C VAL A 136 3.09 13.34 -11.91
N VAL A 137 2.82 14.59 -12.27
CA VAL A 137 2.56 15.68 -11.30
C VAL A 137 1.27 16.40 -11.67
N ASP A 138 0.39 16.59 -10.70
CA ASP A 138 -0.81 17.42 -10.82
C ASP A 138 -1.64 17.11 -12.09
N ALA A 139 -1.86 15.81 -12.33
CA ALA A 139 -2.63 15.29 -13.45
C ALA A 139 -3.86 14.52 -12.99
N ALA A 140 -4.92 14.54 -13.78
CA ALA A 140 -6.12 13.73 -13.58
C ALA A 140 -6.22 12.61 -14.61
N ARG A 141 -6.79 11.47 -14.24
CA ARG A 141 -7.20 10.40 -15.19
C ARG A 141 -6.04 9.90 -16.06
N THR A 142 -4.85 9.81 -15.48
CA THR A 142 -3.66 9.30 -16.18
C THR A 142 -3.65 7.78 -16.20
N ARG A 143 -3.26 7.16 -17.32
CA ARG A 143 -3.14 5.70 -17.46
C ARG A 143 -1.73 5.30 -17.83
N ILE A 144 -1.13 4.40 -17.06
CA ILE A 144 0.17 3.78 -17.34
C ILE A 144 -0.08 2.30 -17.52
N VAL A 145 -0.03 1.84 -18.76
CA VAL A 145 -0.56 0.53 -19.17
C VAL A 145 0.51 -0.28 -19.88
N ASN A 146 0.61 -1.57 -19.55
CA ASN A 146 1.47 -2.53 -20.24
C ASN A 146 2.91 -2.01 -20.46
N SER A 147 3.51 -1.46 -19.41
CA SER A 147 4.81 -0.81 -19.50
C SER A 147 5.84 -1.48 -18.58
N TYR A 148 7.11 -1.40 -18.97
CA TYR A 148 8.23 -2.04 -18.29
C TYR A 148 9.26 -0.99 -17.85
N PHE A 149 9.58 -0.93 -16.56
CA PHE A 149 10.49 0.05 -15.96
C PHE A 149 11.63 -0.66 -15.25
N PHE A 150 12.88 -0.33 -15.58
CA PHE A 150 14.03 -0.93 -14.92
C PHE A 150 15.29 -0.07 -14.90
N ASN A 151 16.30 -0.55 -14.16
CA ASN A 151 17.58 0.12 -13.98
C ASN A 151 17.48 1.52 -13.37
N PHE A 152 16.44 1.82 -12.58
CA PHE A 152 16.35 3.08 -11.83
C PHE A 152 17.17 3.01 -10.52
N THR A 153 17.64 4.16 -10.03
CA THR A 153 18.25 4.31 -8.70
C THR A 153 17.38 5.11 -7.72
N THR A 154 16.34 5.79 -8.20
CA THR A 154 15.34 6.49 -7.39
C THR A 154 13.98 5.78 -7.45
N GLN A 155 13.03 6.27 -8.25
CA GLN A 155 11.67 5.72 -8.41
C GLN A 155 11.48 5.20 -9.84
N GLY A 156 10.95 3.99 -9.99
CA GLY A 156 10.48 3.53 -11.31
C GLY A 156 9.33 4.41 -11.80
N ILE A 157 8.32 4.61 -10.96
CA ILE A 157 7.19 5.51 -11.21
C ILE A 157 6.97 6.36 -9.96
N LEU A 158 6.83 7.68 -10.13
CA LEU A 158 6.46 8.62 -9.08
C LEU A 158 5.22 9.39 -9.50
N ILE A 159 4.16 9.32 -8.68
CA ILE A 159 2.92 10.09 -8.84
C ILE A 159 2.85 11.09 -7.69
N GLN A 160 2.69 12.39 -8.00
CA GLN A 160 2.66 13.46 -7.00
C GLN A 160 1.51 14.43 -7.26
N GLY A 161 0.60 14.57 -6.30
CA GLY A 161 -0.62 15.38 -6.51
C GLY A 161 -1.54 14.77 -7.57
N GLY A 162 -2.51 15.53 -8.05
CA GLY A 162 -3.50 15.03 -9.00
C GLY A 162 -4.46 13.98 -8.42
N HIS A 163 -5.23 13.33 -9.29
CA HIS A 163 -6.24 12.33 -8.94
C HIS A 163 -6.35 11.24 -10.02
N GLU A 164 -6.86 10.06 -9.67
CA GLU A 164 -7.33 9.06 -10.65
C GLU A 164 -6.25 8.55 -11.62
N THR A 165 -5.03 8.28 -11.13
CA THR A 165 -4.00 7.59 -11.92
C THR A 165 -4.17 6.06 -11.86
N PHE A 166 -4.11 5.41 -13.00
CA PHE A 166 -4.31 3.97 -13.16
C PHE A 166 -3.00 3.34 -13.67
N ILE A 167 -2.37 2.50 -12.87
CA ILE A 167 -1.17 1.73 -13.23
C ILE A 167 -1.59 0.27 -13.43
N GLN A 168 -1.49 -0.22 -14.66
CA GLN A 168 -2.11 -1.48 -15.06
C GLN A 168 -1.14 -2.35 -15.87
N THR A 169 -1.08 -3.65 -15.55
CA THR A 169 -0.30 -4.64 -16.31
C THR A 169 1.17 -4.26 -16.51
N CYS A 170 1.80 -3.62 -15.52
CA CYS A 170 3.17 -3.13 -15.62
C CYS A 170 4.18 -4.06 -14.93
N PHE A 171 5.44 -3.95 -15.36
CA PHE A 171 6.60 -4.56 -14.68
C PHE A 171 7.54 -3.44 -14.23
N VAL A 172 7.86 -3.38 -12.94
CA VAL A 172 8.67 -2.29 -12.38
C VAL A 172 9.76 -2.89 -11.49
N GLY A 173 11.03 -2.74 -11.85
CA GLY A 173 12.09 -3.19 -10.94
C GLY A 173 13.48 -2.69 -11.23
N GLN A 174 14.21 -2.35 -10.17
CA GLN A 174 15.52 -1.71 -10.29
C GLN A 174 16.57 -2.61 -10.95
N VAL A 175 16.56 -3.92 -10.69
CA VAL A 175 17.48 -4.88 -11.32
C VAL A 175 16.69 -6.01 -11.99
N PRO A 176 16.77 -6.19 -13.33
CA PRO A 176 16.18 -7.33 -14.01
C PRO A 176 16.75 -8.66 -13.52
N THR A 177 15.98 -9.39 -12.73
CA THR A 177 16.31 -10.74 -12.25
C THR A 177 15.03 -11.49 -11.87
N VAL A 178 15.13 -12.81 -11.79
CA VAL A 178 14.08 -13.73 -11.32
C VAL A 178 14.42 -14.30 -9.93
N GLY A 179 15.24 -13.57 -9.17
CA GLY A 179 15.68 -13.91 -7.82
C GLY A 179 17.11 -14.44 -7.74
N ARG A 180 17.60 -14.64 -6.50
CA ARG A 180 18.96 -15.13 -6.19
C ARG A 180 20.10 -14.24 -6.71
N ASP A 181 19.85 -12.96 -6.93
CA ASP A 181 20.93 -12.02 -7.19
C ASP A 181 21.79 -11.86 -5.93
N LYS A 182 23.10 -12.05 -6.07
CA LYS A 182 24.07 -11.89 -4.97
C LYS A 182 24.11 -10.46 -4.42
N ASN A 183 23.69 -9.49 -5.24
CA ASN A 183 23.71 -8.08 -4.91
C ASN A 183 22.37 -7.54 -4.37
N GLU A 184 21.38 -8.39 -4.15
CA GLU A 184 20.04 -8.00 -3.68
C GLU A 184 20.06 -7.08 -2.44
N ARG A 185 20.99 -7.33 -1.51
CA ARG A 185 21.18 -6.50 -0.30
C ARG A 185 21.48 -5.02 -0.59
N TYR A 186 21.92 -4.69 -1.79
CA TYR A 186 22.29 -3.33 -2.22
C TYR A 186 21.20 -2.62 -3.03
N TYR A 187 20.08 -3.29 -3.32
CA TYR A 187 18.94 -2.61 -3.94
C TYR A 187 18.48 -1.47 -3.03
N SER A 188 18.18 -0.33 -3.64
CA SER A 188 17.96 0.96 -2.99
C SER A 188 16.74 1.71 -3.54
N GLY A 189 16.30 1.40 -4.76
CA GLY A 189 15.23 2.11 -5.44
C GLY A 189 13.85 1.81 -4.86
N THR A 190 12.89 2.65 -5.20
CA THR A 190 11.46 2.43 -4.97
C THR A 190 10.80 2.07 -6.29
N GLY A 191 10.01 1.01 -6.36
CA GLY A 191 9.29 0.64 -7.59
C GLY A 191 8.30 1.74 -7.97
N ILE A 192 7.27 1.89 -7.15
CA ILE A 192 6.21 2.90 -7.34
C ILE A 192 6.09 3.74 -6.06
N ASP A 193 6.04 5.06 -6.22
CA ASP A 193 5.79 6.02 -5.16
C ASP A 193 4.51 6.81 -5.45
N LEU A 194 3.49 6.56 -4.63
CA LEU A 194 2.13 7.04 -4.81
C LEU A 194 1.83 8.15 -3.78
N ALA A 195 2.25 9.36 -4.12
CA ALA A 195 2.00 10.59 -3.35
C ALA A 195 0.78 11.35 -3.90
N SER A 196 -0.32 10.62 -4.10
CA SER A 196 -1.57 11.10 -4.69
C SER A 196 -2.76 10.24 -4.23
N ASN A 197 -3.98 10.72 -4.47
CA ASN A 197 -5.22 10.09 -4.02
C ASN A 197 -6.04 9.50 -5.19
N ASP A 198 -6.99 8.63 -4.85
CA ASP A 198 -7.98 8.06 -5.79
C ASP A 198 -7.37 7.25 -6.95
N ASN A 199 -6.19 6.67 -6.75
CA ASN A 199 -5.48 5.92 -7.78
C ASN A 199 -5.78 4.42 -7.72
N VAL A 200 -5.50 3.73 -8.82
CA VAL A 200 -5.63 2.28 -8.94
C VAL A 200 -4.31 1.68 -9.42
N ILE A 201 -3.80 0.70 -8.69
CA ILE A 201 -2.74 -0.20 -9.15
C ILE A 201 -3.38 -1.57 -9.35
N THR A 202 -3.34 -2.09 -10.57
CA THR A 202 -3.89 -3.41 -10.91
C THR A 202 -2.91 -4.25 -11.74
N ASP A 203 -2.84 -5.55 -11.45
CA ASP A 203 -2.13 -6.54 -12.25
C ASP A 203 -0.65 -6.18 -12.53
N THR A 204 0.01 -5.55 -11.56
CA THR A 204 1.35 -5.01 -11.71
C THR A 204 2.35 -5.84 -10.91
N VAL A 205 3.54 -6.04 -11.47
CA VAL A 205 4.63 -6.79 -10.83
C VAL A 205 5.75 -5.83 -10.47
N ILE A 206 6.16 -5.83 -9.20
CA ILE A 206 7.30 -5.05 -8.71
C ILE A 206 8.40 -5.98 -8.22
N PHE A 207 9.62 -5.80 -8.74
CA PHE A 207 10.76 -6.67 -8.45
C PHE A 207 12.02 -5.88 -8.15
N SER A 208 12.96 -6.51 -7.44
CA SER A 208 14.32 -6.01 -7.20
C SER A 208 14.48 -4.56 -6.71
N ALA A 209 13.45 -3.97 -6.09
CA ALA A 209 13.49 -2.66 -5.45
C ALA A 209 13.64 -2.78 -3.93
N GLN A 210 14.17 -1.76 -3.26
CA GLN A 210 14.21 -1.68 -1.78
C GLN A 210 12.80 -1.57 -1.20
N ILE A 211 11.97 -0.71 -1.80
CA ILE A 211 10.53 -0.60 -1.50
C ILE A 211 9.79 -0.94 -2.80
N GLY A 212 8.88 -1.90 -2.76
CA GLY A 212 8.04 -2.22 -3.92
C GLY A 212 7.11 -1.04 -4.22
N LEU A 213 6.15 -0.80 -3.33
CA LEU A 213 5.17 0.28 -3.41
C LEU A 213 5.22 1.14 -2.13
N LEU A 214 5.43 2.45 -2.30
CA LEU A 214 5.30 3.45 -1.25
C LEU A 214 3.98 4.19 -1.43
N VAL A 215 3.09 4.15 -0.44
CA VAL A 215 1.78 4.81 -0.46
C VAL A 215 1.76 5.94 0.55
N ARG A 216 1.53 7.17 0.08
CA ARG A 216 1.44 8.37 0.93
C ARG A 216 0.08 9.07 0.84
N GLY A 217 -0.61 8.91 -0.29
CA GLY A 217 -1.95 9.45 -0.47
C GLY A 217 -3.06 8.47 -0.05
N GLN A 218 -4.29 8.94 -0.17
CA GLN A 218 -5.49 8.35 0.40
C GLN A 218 -6.37 7.68 -0.66
N ALA A 219 -7.28 6.82 -0.20
CA ALA A 219 -8.38 6.27 -0.99
C ALA A 219 -7.98 5.43 -2.22
N ASN A 220 -6.73 4.97 -2.31
CA ASN A 220 -6.26 4.17 -3.44
C ASN A 220 -6.72 2.70 -3.34
N ILE A 221 -6.78 2.04 -4.51
CA ILE A 221 -7.03 0.61 -4.64
C ILE A 221 -5.77 -0.05 -5.19
N ILE A 222 -5.27 -1.06 -4.50
CA ILE A 222 -4.11 -1.85 -4.87
C ILE A 222 -4.59 -3.30 -4.98
N THR A 223 -4.62 -3.83 -6.20
CA THR A 223 -5.14 -5.17 -6.48
C THR A 223 -4.27 -5.92 -7.48
N GLY A 224 -4.17 -7.24 -7.38
CA GLY A 224 -3.34 -8.04 -8.29
C GLY A 224 -1.85 -7.63 -8.32
N LEU A 225 -1.37 -6.96 -7.28
CA LEU A 225 0.04 -6.58 -7.16
C LEU A 225 0.85 -7.82 -6.79
N HIS A 226 1.92 -8.08 -7.52
CA HIS A 226 2.92 -9.08 -7.13
C HIS A 226 4.22 -8.38 -6.76
N THR A 227 4.65 -8.47 -5.50
CA THR A 227 5.97 -8.01 -5.09
C THR A 227 6.89 -9.20 -4.83
N TYR A 228 7.99 -9.25 -5.57
CA TYR A 228 9.16 -10.08 -5.24
C TYR A 228 10.41 -9.19 -5.26
N ASN A 229 10.31 -8.07 -4.56
CA ASN A 229 11.41 -7.11 -4.46
C ASN A 229 12.41 -7.54 -3.38
N LYS A 230 13.37 -6.67 -3.04
CA LYS A 230 14.37 -6.96 -2.00
C LYS A 230 13.73 -7.61 -0.78
N SER A 231 14.22 -8.78 -0.40
CA SER A 231 13.71 -9.58 0.71
C SER A 231 13.71 -8.77 2.00
N TRP A 232 12.72 -9.03 2.86
CA TRP A 232 12.67 -8.50 4.22
C TRP A 232 13.95 -8.83 5.01
N LEU A 233 14.63 -9.94 4.71
CA LEU A 233 15.91 -10.33 5.33
C LEU A 233 17.04 -9.32 5.07
N PHE A 234 16.94 -8.56 3.98
CA PHE A 234 17.86 -7.47 3.66
C PHE A 234 17.24 -6.09 3.91
N GLY A 235 16.12 -6.04 4.63
CA GLY A 235 15.40 -4.83 4.98
C GLY A 235 14.50 -4.28 3.88
N GLY A 236 14.20 -5.06 2.83
CA GLY A 236 13.27 -4.61 1.80
C GLY A 236 11.80 -4.73 2.22
N ILE A 237 10.95 -3.91 1.61
CA ILE A 237 9.53 -3.78 1.96
C ILE A 237 8.69 -3.94 0.69
N GLY A 238 7.62 -4.72 0.74
CA GLY A 238 6.72 -4.94 -0.40
C GLY A 238 5.83 -3.73 -0.60
N VAL A 239 5.07 -3.41 0.44
CA VAL A 239 4.24 -2.20 0.49
C VAL A 239 4.55 -1.44 1.77
N LEU A 240 4.88 -0.15 1.67
CA LEU A 240 4.99 0.76 2.80
C LEU A 240 3.88 1.81 2.71
N MET A 241 2.96 1.78 3.66
CA MET A 241 1.90 2.76 3.80
C MET A 241 2.23 3.73 4.93
N LYS A 242 2.29 5.02 4.60
CA LYS A 242 2.60 6.10 5.56
C LYS A 242 1.37 6.47 6.38
N ILE A 243 1.60 7.08 7.55
CA ILE A 243 0.55 7.49 8.51
C ILE A 243 -0.62 8.28 7.93
N ASP A 244 -0.40 9.12 6.92
CA ASP A 244 -1.45 9.96 6.33
C ASP A 244 -2.19 9.28 5.15
N ALA A 245 -1.83 8.04 4.82
CA ALA A 245 -2.40 7.24 3.72
C ALA A 245 -3.65 6.47 4.17
N ALA A 246 -4.69 7.20 4.56
CA ALA A 246 -5.98 6.65 4.97
C ALA A 246 -6.82 6.06 3.83
N TYR A 247 -7.81 5.22 4.16
CA TYR A 247 -8.84 4.72 3.24
C TYR A 247 -8.33 3.83 2.09
N ASN A 248 -7.09 3.36 2.18
CA ASN A 248 -6.48 2.52 1.15
C ASN A 248 -6.90 1.05 1.29
N ARG A 249 -6.98 0.35 0.16
CA ARG A 249 -7.36 -1.06 0.07
C ARG A 249 -6.28 -1.84 -0.67
N ILE A 250 -5.75 -2.89 -0.03
CA ILE A 250 -4.79 -3.85 -0.58
C ILE A 250 -5.49 -5.20 -0.67
N MET A 251 -5.79 -5.66 -1.88
CA MET A 251 -6.61 -6.84 -2.09
C MET A 251 -6.09 -7.78 -3.17
N ASP A 252 -6.27 -9.08 -3.01
CA ASP A 252 -5.95 -10.09 -4.05
C ASP A 252 -4.51 -9.97 -4.62
N CYS A 253 -3.55 -9.59 -3.77
CA CYS A 253 -2.13 -9.41 -4.12
C CYS A 253 -1.29 -10.64 -3.72
N PHE A 254 -0.09 -10.76 -4.29
CA PHE A 254 0.91 -11.76 -3.94
C PHE A 254 2.20 -11.10 -3.42
N PHE A 255 2.56 -11.38 -2.17
CA PHE A 255 3.76 -10.89 -1.50
C PHE A 255 4.76 -12.02 -1.29
N ASP A 256 5.88 -12.00 -2.04
CA ASP A 256 6.90 -13.05 -2.06
C ASP A 256 8.16 -12.58 -1.30
N TYR A 257 8.34 -13.03 -0.05
CA TYR A 257 9.39 -12.58 0.88
C TYR A 257 9.38 -11.06 1.19
N ASN A 258 8.25 -10.39 1.03
CA ASN A 258 8.14 -8.96 1.32
C ASN A 258 7.01 -8.67 2.32
N GLN A 259 7.25 -7.72 3.25
CA GLN A 259 6.24 -7.32 4.24
C GLN A 259 5.31 -6.23 3.69
N VAL A 260 4.08 -6.20 4.18
CA VAL A 260 3.18 -5.03 4.08
C VAL A 260 3.29 -4.25 5.39
N VAL A 261 3.92 -3.08 5.36
CA VAL A 261 4.17 -2.23 6.53
C VAL A 261 3.16 -1.09 6.54
N LEU A 262 2.38 -1.00 7.61
CA LEU A 262 1.36 0.02 7.83
C LEU A 262 1.78 0.90 9.01
N GLU A 263 2.11 2.16 8.75
CA GLU A 263 2.33 3.15 9.80
C GLU A 263 1.00 3.71 10.27
N ASP A 264 0.66 3.52 11.54
CA ASP A 264 -0.59 3.99 12.19
C ASP A 264 -1.85 3.98 11.29
N PRO A 265 -2.30 2.83 10.77
CA PRO A 265 -3.33 2.79 9.74
C PRO A 265 -4.68 3.36 10.21
N TYR A 266 -5.33 4.12 9.30
CA TYR A 266 -6.64 4.72 9.48
C TYR A 266 -7.59 4.31 8.33
N PHE A 267 -8.58 3.48 8.64
CA PHE A 267 -9.52 2.87 7.69
C PHE A 267 -8.84 2.17 6.51
N VAL A 268 -7.90 1.26 6.80
CA VAL A 268 -7.14 0.51 5.78
C VAL A 268 -7.63 -0.93 5.71
N GLN A 269 -7.68 -1.50 4.51
CA GLN A 269 -8.03 -2.90 4.30
C GLN A 269 -6.89 -3.69 3.66
N VAL A 270 -6.65 -4.91 4.16
CA VAL A 270 -5.70 -5.90 3.63
C VAL A 270 -6.44 -7.23 3.52
N MET A 271 -6.91 -7.60 2.33
CA MET A 271 -7.79 -8.77 2.17
C MET A 271 -7.49 -9.68 0.98
N GLY A 272 -7.76 -10.99 1.10
CA GLY A 272 -7.65 -11.91 -0.04
C GLY A 272 -6.22 -12.13 -0.56
N ASN A 273 -5.20 -11.64 0.15
CA ASN A 273 -3.82 -11.67 -0.34
C ASN A 273 -3.12 -13.00 0.00
N PHE A 274 -2.11 -13.34 -0.80
CA PHE A 274 -1.18 -14.43 -0.52
C PHE A 274 0.17 -13.88 -0.05
N PHE A 275 0.61 -14.28 1.13
CA PHE A 275 1.89 -13.95 1.73
C PHE A 275 2.78 -15.19 1.79
N PHE A 276 3.92 -15.19 1.10
CA PHE A 276 4.86 -16.30 1.04
C PHE A 276 6.24 -15.90 1.57
N GLY A 277 7.03 -16.89 2.02
CA GLY A 277 8.42 -16.65 2.41
C GLY A 277 8.59 -15.83 3.69
N HIS A 278 7.67 -15.96 4.65
CA HIS A 278 7.61 -15.12 5.86
C HIS A 278 7.24 -13.66 5.56
N ALA A 279 6.64 -13.38 4.41
CA ALA A 279 5.83 -12.17 4.23
C ALA A 279 4.73 -12.11 5.31
N ASN A 280 4.52 -10.94 5.89
CA ASN A 280 3.53 -10.69 6.94
C ASN A 280 3.00 -9.25 6.84
N VAL A 281 2.03 -8.90 7.68
CA VAL A 281 1.60 -7.51 7.87
C VAL A 281 2.30 -6.97 9.12
N MET A 282 3.00 -5.85 8.99
CA MET A 282 3.62 -5.15 10.11
C MET A 282 2.85 -3.88 10.42
N LEU A 283 2.35 -3.77 11.65
CA LEU A 283 1.80 -2.52 12.19
C LEU A 283 2.91 -1.77 12.90
N LYS A 284 3.23 -0.58 12.40
CA LYS A 284 4.29 0.27 12.92
C LYS A 284 3.68 1.49 13.60
N SER A 285 3.93 1.60 14.91
CA SER A 285 3.51 2.74 15.71
C SER A 285 4.42 3.94 15.44
N VAL A 286 3.82 5.04 15.00
CA VAL A 286 4.49 6.35 14.86
C VAL A 286 3.98 7.32 15.94
N LYS A 287 2.66 7.44 16.06
CA LYS A 287 1.88 8.13 17.09
C LYS A 287 1.05 7.14 17.94
N GLY A 288 1.08 5.85 17.63
CA GLY A 288 0.46 4.79 18.43
C GLY A 288 -1.02 4.55 18.16
N GLY A 289 -1.49 4.93 16.97
CA GLY A 289 -2.88 4.79 16.53
C GLY A 289 -3.09 3.65 15.53
N THR A 290 -4.20 2.94 15.65
CA THR A 290 -4.73 2.03 14.63
C THR A 290 -6.24 2.10 14.70
N THR A 291 -6.89 2.52 13.62
CA THR A 291 -8.34 2.70 13.58
C THR A 291 -8.91 2.17 12.28
N GLY A 292 -9.99 1.38 12.33
CA GLY A 292 -10.67 0.89 11.12
C GLY A 292 -9.82 -0.04 10.26
N LEU A 293 -8.80 -0.68 10.83
CA LEU A 293 -7.94 -1.63 10.12
C LEU A 293 -8.67 -2.97 9.94
N THR A 294 -8.76 -3.46 8.71
CA THR A 294 -9.26 -4.80 8.40
C THR A 294 -8.16 -5.64 7.78
N VAL A 295 -7.80 -6.78 8.38
CA VAL A 295 -6.93 -7.80 7.80
C VAL A 295 -7.70 -9.12 7.72
N PHE A 296 -8.19 -9.46 6.53
CA PHE A 296 -9.24 -10.47 6.39
C PHE A 296 -9.01 -11.45 5.24
N ASN A 297 -9.27 -12.74 5.47
CA ASN A 297 -9.25 -13.77 4.43
C ASN A 297 -7.93 -13.84 3.62
N ASN A 298 -6.79 -13.64 4.27
CA ASN A 298 -5.47 -13.78 3.65
C ASN A 298 -4.88 -15.18 3.92
N TYR A 299 -3.96 -15.60 3.05
CA TYR A 299 -3.19 -16.84 3.19
C TYR A 299 -1.72 -16.53 3.50
N PHE A 300 -1.17 -17.12 4.56
CA PHE A 300 0.21 -16.91 4.99
C PHE A 300 1.01 -18.21 4.97
N VAL A 301 2.22 -18.17 4.41
CA VAL A 301 3.20 -19.25 4.44
C VAL A 301 4.57 -18.69 4.83
N GLY A 302 5.16 -19.25 5.87
CA GLY A 302 6.38 -18.70 6.45
C GLY A 302 7.00 -19.61 7.48
N PHE A 303 7.68 -19.01 8.46
CA PHE A 303 8.47 -19.76 9.44
C PHE A 303 7.67 -20.12 10.69
N ALA A 304 8.05 -21.25 11.30
CA ALA A 304 7.40 -21.77 12.48
C ALA A 304 7.40 -20.75 13.64
N GLY A 305 6.22 -20.44 14.17
CA GLY A 305 6.07 -19.58 15.35
C GLY A 305 6.18 -18.07 15.08
N ALA A 306 6.40 -17.64 13.83
CA ALA A 306 6.35 -16.24 13.44
C ALA A 306 4.91 -15.70 13.49
N PRO A 307 4.68 -14.43 13.87
CA PRO A 307 3.35 -13.84 13.81
C PRO A 307 2.98 -13.46 12.37
N MET A 308 1.69 -13.63 12.02
CA MET A 308 1.16 -13.08 10.76
C MET A 308 0.97 -11.56 10.84
N ILE A 309 0.72 -11.01 12.04
CA ILE A 309 0.70 -9.58 12.32
C ILE A 309 1.84 -9.24 13.26
N GLU A 310 2.85 -8.54 12.77
CA GLU A 310 3.96 -8.05 13.58
C GLU A 310 3.66 -6.65 14.11
N LEU A 311 3.89 -6.44 15.41
CA LEU A 311 3.74 -5.12 16.03
C LEU A 311 5.11 -4.50 16.25
N GLN A 312 5.34 -3.32 15.69
CA GLN A 312 6.53 -2.52 15.94
C GLN A 312 6.15 -1.25 16.71
N GLY A 313 6.59 -1.17 17.96
CA GLY A 313 6.29 -0.05 18.86
C GLY A 313 5.02 -0.27 19.69
N LYS A 314 4.59 0.77 20.41
CA LYS A 314 3.45 0.70 21.35
C LYS A 314 2.22 1.32 20.72
N PHE A 315 1.10 0.59 20.76
CA PHE A 315 -0.21 1.08 20.34
C PHE A 315 -1.03 1.41 21.58
N THR A 316 -1.51 2.65 21.67
CA THR A 316 -2.34 3.14 22.78
C THR A 316 -3.76 3.45 22.34
N MET A 317 -3.99 3.63 21.04
CA MET A 317 -5.31 3.85 20.45
C MET A 317 -5.55 2.75 19.41
N VAL A 318 -6.43 1.82 19.74
CA VAL A 318 -6.79 0.67 18.90
C VAL A 318 -8.31 0.60 18.86
N HIS A 319 -8.89 0.95 17.71
CA HIS A 319 -10.33 1.07 17.52
C HIS A 319 -10.75 0.42 16.21
N ASP A 320 -11.90 -0.29 16.20
CA ASP A 320 -12.48 -0.87 14.98
C ASP A 320 -11.49 -1.71 14.17
N VAL A 321 -10.67 -2.52 14.85
CA VAL A 321 -9.67 -3.38 14.21
C VAL A 321 -10.20 -4.80 14.06
N LEU A 322 -10.40 -5.21 12.82
CA LEU A 322 -10.82 -6.56 12.46
C LEU A 322 -9.63 -7.33 11.89
N VAL A 323 -9.17 -8.35 12.60
CA VAL A 323 -8.25 -9.36 12.04
C VAL A 323 -8.94 -10.69 12.17
N ASP A 324 -9.38 -11.29 11.06
CA ASP A 324 -10.17 -12.53 11.11
C ASP A 324 -10.09 -13.33 9.79
N GLN A 325 -10.48 -14.61 9.84
CA GLN A 325 -10.57 -15.54 8.70
C GLN A 325 -9.27 -15.71 7.90
N ASN A 326 -8.13 -15.37 8.49
CA ASN A 326 -6.82 -15.59 7.88
C ASN A 326 -6.39 -17.05 8.08
N GLN A 327 -5.69 -17.60 7.09
CA GLN A 327 -5.16 -18.96 7.12
C GLN A 327 -3.64 -18.91 7.10
N GLY A 328 -2.99 -19.77 7.88
CA GLY A 328 -1.53 -19.77 8.00
C GLY A 328 -0.97 -21.18 8.00
N LYS A 329 0.14 -21.38 7.28
CA LYS A 329 0.99 -22.57 7.38
C LYS A 329 2.28 -22.18 8.10
N PHE A 330 2.57 -22.87 9.21
CA PHE A 330 3.72 -22.68 10.10
C PHE A 330 3.70 -21.39 10.97
N LEU A 331 3.13 -20.28 10.50
CA LEU A 331 2.98 -19.06 11.32
C LEU A 331 1.91 -19.22 12.42
N ASN A 332 1.99 -18.36 13.43
CA ASN A 332 0.91 -18.11 14.37
C ASN A 332 -0.17 -17.28 13.69
N VAL A 333 -1.32 -17.92 13.44
CA VAL A 333 -2.52 -17.21 12.99
C VAL A 333 -3.11 -16.47 14.19
N GLN A 334 -3.22 -15.16 14.05
CA GLN A 334 -3.77 -14.26 15.06
C GLN A 334 -5.14 -13.74 14.64
N SER A 335 -5.89 -13.20 15.58
CA SER A 335 -7.20 -12.60 15.36
C SER A 335 -7.45 -11.51 16.39
N THR A 336 -8.37 -10.59 16.13
CA THR A 336 -8.87 -9.67 17.16
C THR A 336 -10.05 -10.24 17.95
N SER A 337 -10.56 -11.42 17.55
CA SER A 337 -11.53 -12.22 18.31
C SER A 337 -11.08 -13.68 18.40
N ALA A 338 -11.32 -14.33 19.54
CA ALA A 338 -10.90 -15.71 19.70
C ALA A 338 -11.78 -16.50 20.66
N LYS A 339 -11.83 -17.82 20.45
CA LYS A 339 -12.48 -18.79 21.34
C LYS A 339 -11.47 -19.81 21.86
N VAL A 340 -11.51 -20.08 23.16
CA VAL A 340 -10.75 -21.15 23.82
C VAL A 340 -11.70 -21.97 24.69
N THR A 341 -11.52 -23.28 24.68
CA THR A 341 -12.25 -24.21 25.56
C THR A 341 -11.27 -24.97 26.43
N VAL A 342 -11.50 -24.94 27.74
CA VAL A 342 -10.69 -25.61 28.75
C VAL A 342 -11.58 -26.59 29.49
N ALA A 343 -11.23 -27.87 29.47
CA ALA A 343 -11.94 -28.92 30.18
C ALA A 343 -11.08 -29.48 31.31
N GLY A 344 -11.68 -29.79 32.45
CA GLY A 344 -10.96 -30.39 33.56
C GLY A 344 -11.74 -30.44 34.86
N LYS A 345 -11.23 -31.23 35.80
CA LYS A 345 -11.70 -31.31 37.17
C LYS A 345 -10.88 -30.38 38.05
N GLY A 346 -11.53 -29.47 38.76
CA GLY A 346 -10.85 -28.52 39.64
C GLY A 346 -11.77 -27.39 40.07
N LYS A 347 -11.16 -26.31 40.55
CA LYS A 347 -11.83 -25.05 40.89
C LYS A 347 -11.45 -23.90 39.97
N LYS A 348 -10.63 -24.15 38.94
CA LYS A 348 -9.97 -23.13 38.14
C LYS A 348 -9.74 -23.59 36.71
N TRP A 349 -10.13 -22.75 35.76
CA TRP A 349 -9.90 -22.93 34.33
C TRP A 349 -9.22 -21.68 33.78
N VAL A 350 -8.09 -21.87 33.10
CA VAL A 350 -7.25 -20.77 32.58
C VAL A 350 -7.30 -20.81 31.06
N ALA A 351 -8.00 -19.85 30.46
CA ALA A 351 -8.05 -19.67 29.02
C ALA A 351 -6.99 -18.64 28.59
N ASP A 352 -5.92 -19.10 27.95
CA ASP A 352 -4.81 -18.27 27.48
C ASP A 352 -4.94 -17.97 25.98
N PHE A 353 -5.03 -16.69 25.64
CA PHE A 353 -5.18 -16.18 24.28
C PHE A 353 -3.91 -15.49 23.75
N SER A 354 -2.79 -15.54 24.48
CA SER A 354 -1.57 -14.80 24.15
C SER A 354 -1.00 -15.10 22.77
N LYS A 355 -1.19 -16.33 22.26
CA LYS A 355 -0.76 -16.76 20.91
C LYS A 355 -1.83 -16.59 19.83
N LYS A 356 -3.04 -16.20 20.22
CA LYS A 356 -4.22 -16.08 19.34
C LYS A 356 -4.57 -14.63 19.05
N LEU A 357 -4.31 -13.73 20.00
CA LEU A 357 -4.64 -12.32 19.85
C LEU A 357 -3.51 -11.51 19.23
N VAL A 358 -3.87 -10.43 18.56
CA VAL A 358 -2.93 -9.52 17.90
C VAL A 358 -2.27 -8.60 18.94
N PHE A 359 -3.09 -7.88 19.71
CA PHE A 359 -2.58 -6.89 20.67
C PHE A 359 -2.26 -7.54 22.03
N PRO A 360 -1.09 -7.27 22.62
CA PRO A 360 -0.75 -7.80 23.93
C PRO A 360 -1.56 -7.10 25.03
N ASN A 361 -1.97 -7.86 26.05
CA ASN A 361 -2.66 -7.34 27.24
C ASN A 361 -3.87 -6.46 26.90
N LYS A 362 -4.69 -6.92 25.95
CA LYS A 362 -5.90 -6.23 25.49
C LYS A 362 -7.01 -7.24 25.27
N ILE A 363 -7.95 -7.27 26.20
CA ILE A 363 -9.26 -7.91 26.06
C ILE A 363 -10.24 -6.82 26.47
N ASP A 364 -11.03 -6.34 25.51
CA ASP A 364 -12.03 -5.29 25.76
C ASP A 364 -13.34 -5.92 26.24
N HIS A 365 -13.71 -7.04 25.63
CA HIS A 365 -14.91 -7.81 25.97
C HIS A 365 -14.62 -9.29 26.06
N PHE A 366 -15.38 -9.99 26.90
CA PHE A 366 -15.38 -11.45 26.94
C PHE A 366 -16.75 -12.02 27.33
N GLN A 367 -17.01 -13.23 26.86
CA GLN A 367 -18.15 -14.05 27.27
C GLN A 367 -17.65 -15.45 27.61
N TYR A 368 -18.31 -16.11 28.56
CA TYR A 368 -18.00 -17.51 28.84
C TYR A 368 -19.25 -18.33 29.12
N SER A 369 -19.13 -19.63 28.85
CA SER A 369 -20.09 -20.64 29.29
C SER A 369 -19.40 -21.63 30.21
N PHE A 370 -20.15 -22.12 31.19
CA PHE A 370 -19.67 -23.04 32.22
C PHE A 370 -20.57 -24.28 32.22
N ALA A 371 -20.07 -25.38 31.65
CA ALA A 371 -20.84 -26.62 31.51
C ALA A 371 -20.27 -27.69 32.44
N VAL A 372 -21.00 -28.04 33.50
CA VAL A 372 -20.65 -29.13 34.40
C VAL A 372 -21.00 -30.47 33.75
N LYS A 373 -20.08 -31.45 33.77
CA LYS A 373 -20.29 -32.75 33.12
C LYS A 373 -21.19 -33.71 33.89
N GLN A 374 -21.38 -33.49 35.18
CA GLN A 374 -22.18 -34.35 36.06
C GLN A 374 -23.42 -33.62 36.58
N PRO A 375 -24.59 -34.29 36.68
CA PRO A 375 -25.77 -33.71 37.29
C PRO A 375 -25.49 -33.34 38.75
N ARG A 376 -25.63 -32.06 39.09
CA ARG A 376 -25.46 -31.55 40.45
C ARG A 376 -26.27 -30.26 40.66
N PRO A 377 -26.51 -29.86 41.92
CA PRO A 377 -27.03 -28.52 42.22
C PRO A 377 -26.17 -27.43 41.58
N THR A 378 -26.80 -26.29 41.29
CA THR A 378 -26.17 -25.12 40.66
C THR A 378 -24.84 -24.78 41.33
N VAL A 379 -23.81 -24.54 40.51
CA VAL A 379 -22.46 -24.17 40.95
C VAL A 379 -22.25 -22.71 40.59
N ALA A 380 -21.92 -21.90 41.59
CA ALA A 380 -21.46 -20.54 41.34
C ALA A 380 -20.06 -20.57 40.71
N GLY A 381 -19.94 -19.95 39.54
CA GLY A 381 -18.67 -19.73 38.86
C GLY A 381 -18.60 -18.29 38.37
N ALA A 382 -17.40 -17.71 38.42
CA ALA A 382 -17.16 -16.34 37.98
C ALA A 382 -15.80 -16.21 37.30
N ALA A 383 -15.69 -15.26 36.38
CA ALA A 383 -14.39 -14.81 35.91
C ALA A 383 -13.74 -13.97 37.01
N THR A 384 -12.52 -14.33 37.42
CA THR A 384 -11.79 -13.69 38.52
C THR A 384 -10.57 -12.90 38.05
N ASN A 385 -10.13 -13.10 36.80
CA ASN A 385 -9.04 -12.34 36.21
C ASN A 385 -9.20 -12.24 34.69
N VAL A 386 -8.99 -11.04 34.15
CA VAL A 386 -8.87 -10.74 32.72
C VAL A 386 -7.65 -9.84 32.55
N SER A 387 -6.47 -10.44 32.40
CA SER A 387 -5.22 -9.70 32.22
C SER A 387 -4.21 -10.52 31.44
N GLY A 388 -3.28 -9.85 30.74
CA GLY A 388 -2.23 -10.53 29.97
C GLY A 388 -2.77 -11.44 28.86
N ASN A 389 -3.94 -11.11 28.28
CA ASN A 389 -4.67 -11.96 27.34
C ASN A 389 -5.08 -13.33 27.93
N VAL A 390 -5.25 -13.40 29.25
CA VAL A 390 -5.69 -14.60 29.96
C VAL A 390 -7.01 -14.30 30.67
N VAL A 391 -7.98 -15.19 30.50
CA VAL A 391 -9.23 -15.21 31.28
C VAL A 391 -9.18 -16.38 32.25
N VAL A 392 -9.35 -16.09 33.54
CA VAL A 392 -9.43 -17.10 34.60
C VAL A 392 -10.87 -17.19 35.08
N VAL A 393 -11.45 -18.38 34.99
CA VAL A 393 -12.76 -18.71 35.57
C VAL A 393 -12.54 -19.63 36.76
N GLU A 394 -13.15 -19.29 37.89
CA GLU A 394 -13.06 -20.06 39.14
C GLU A 394 -14.46 -20.40 39.66
N SER A 395 -14.56 -21.52 40.38
CA SER A 395 -15.78 -21.98 41.04
C SER A 395 -15.56 -22.20 42.53
N GLU A 396 -16.60 -22.05 43.34
CA GLU A 396 -16.52 -22.27 44.79
C GLU A 396 -16.21 -23.73 45.14
N ASP A 397 -16.78 -24.65 44.36
CA ASP A 397 -16.62 -26.09 44.51
C ASP A 397 -15.67 -26.70 43.48
N GLU A 398 -15.09 -27.84 43.83
CA GLU A 398 -14.41 -28.69 42.85
C GLU A 398 -15.46 -29.35 41.94
N VAL A 399 -15.34 -29.11 40.64
CA VAL A 399 -16.25 -29.66 39.64
C VAL A 399 -15.47 -30.14 38.42
N ASP A 400 -15.98 -31.17 37.74
CA ASP A 400 -15.53 -31.50 36.37
C ASP A 400 -16.39 -30.72 35.38
N ALA A 401 -15.80 -29.71 34.76
CA ALA A 401 -16.48 -28.80 33.85
C ALA A 401 -15.69 -28.54 32.57
N VAL A 402 -16.43 -28.02 31.59
CA VAL A 402 -15.93 -27.45 30.35
C VAL A 402 -16.26 -25.97 30.38
N VAL A 403 -15.22 -25.14 30.35
CA VAL A 403 -15.35 -23.68 30.27
C VAL A 403 -14.97 -23.24 28.86
N SER A 404 -15.91 -22.65 28.14
CA SER A 404 -15.66 -22.06 26.83
C SER A 404 -15.70 -20.55 26.94
N VAL A 405 -14.60 -19.89 26.61
CA VAL A 405 -14.43 -18.44 26.68
C VAL A 405 -14.27 -17.89 25.25
N MET A 406 -14.97 -16.80 24.97
CA MET A 406 -14.81 -15.97 23.77
C MET A 406 -14.35 -14.58 24.21
N VAL A 407 -13.43 -13.97 23.47
CA VAL A 407 -12.86 -12.65 23.77
C VAL A 407 -12.76 -11.81 22.51
N ASP A 408 -12.83 -10.49 22.68
CA ASP A 408 -12.65 -9.49 21.62
C ASP A 408 -11.68 -8.38 22.06
N GLN A 409 -10.87 -7.88 21.11
CA GLN A 409 -9.95 -6.75 21.29
C GLN A 409 -10.50 -5.43 20.75
N VAL A 410 -11.80 -5.37 20.51
CA VAL A 410 -12.50 -4.17 20.06
C VAL A 410 -13.74 -4.02 20.91
N ASN A 411 -13.93 -2.83 21.48
CA ASN A 411 -15.07 -2.55 22.33
C ASN A 411 -16.35 -2.45 21.49
N PRO A 412 -17.38 -3.28 21.69
CA PRO A 412 -18.69 -3.03 21.10
C PRO A 412 -19.25 -1.71 21.64
N VAL A 413 -19.85 -0.90 20.76
CA VAL A 413 -20.47 0.38 21.14
C VAL A 413 -21.46 0.15 22.28
N GLY A 414 -21.18 0.69 23.47
CA GLY A 414 -22.07 0.64 24.64
C GLY A 414 -21.47 0.05 25.92
N GLU A 415 -20.28 -0.54 25.88
CA GLU A 415 -19.61 -1.06 27.08
C GLU A 415 -18.56 -0.08 27.61
N GLU A 416 -18.75 0.43 28.83
CA GLU A 416 -17.67 1.09 29.57
C GLU A 416 -16.64 0.00 29.95
N THR A 417 -15.35 0.28 29.77
CA THR A 417 -14.24 -0.63 30.12
C THR A 417 -14.47 -1.30 31.47
N PHE A 418 -14.51 -2.64 31.50
CA PHE A 418 -14.59 -3.41 32.74
C PHE A 418 -13.34 -3.14 33.60
N VAL A 419 -13.46 -2.24 34.58
CA VAL A 419 -12.42 -2.06 35.60
C VAL A 419 -12.59 -3.17 36.63
N PHE A 420 -11.89 -4.30 36.44
CA PHE A 420 -11.60 -5.20 37.55
C PHE A 420 -10.69 -4.46 38.53
N GLY A 421 -11.27 -4.09 39.68
CA GLY A 421 -10.73 -3.10 40.61
C GLY A 421 -9.22 -3.15 40.81
N ARG A 422 -8.53 -2.09 40.35
CA ARG A 422 -7.45 -1.50 41.14
C ARG A 422 -8.08 -0.36 41.93
N ASN A 423 -8.01 -0.47 43.25
CA ASN A 423 -8.45 0.58 44.15
C ASN A 423 -7.79 1.91 43.77
N GLY A 424 -8.63 2.92 43.54
CA GLY A 424 -8.30 4.34 43.62
C GLY A 424 -7.50 4.90 42.45
N GLU A 425 -8.20 5.46 41.46
CA GLU A 425 -8.03 6.85 41.00
C GLU A 425 -8.99 7.11 39.83
N GLY A 426 -9.91 8.06 40.02
CA GLY A 426 -10.98 8.37 39.08
C GLY A 426 -10.47 9.14 37.87
N TYR A 427 -10.90 8.75 36.66
CA TYR A 427 -10.71 9.52 35.44
C TYR A 427 -11.98 10.33 35.15
N ASN A 428 -11.82 11.66 35.16
CA ASN A 428 -12.82 12.61 34.64
C ASN A 428 -12.83 12.55 33.11
N VAL A 429 -14.00 12.26 32.53
CA VAL A 429 -14.24 12.36 31.09
C VAL A 429 -14.68 13.79 30.78
N GLY A 430 -13.75 14.60 30.27
CA GLY A 430 -14.06 15.89 29.65
C GLY A 430 -14.47 15.69 28.20
N MET A 431 -15.77 15.81 27.91
CA MET A 431 -16.26 16.01 26.55
C MET A 431 -15.91 17.43 26.10
N HIS A 432 -15.17 17.57 25.00
CA HIS A 432 -15.11 18.82 24.24
C HIS A 432 -15.91 18.66 22.94
N LYS A 433 -16.74 19.69 22.70
CA LYS A 433 -17.56 19.92 21.51
C LYS A 433 -16.73 20.08 20.25
#